data_AF-A0A0H5D3V9-F1
#
_entry.id   AF-A0A0H5D3V9-F1
#
_cell.length_a   1.000
_cell.length_b   1.000
_cell.length_c   1.000
_cell.angle_alpha   90.00
_cell.angle_beta   90.00
_cell.angle_gamma   90.00
#
_symmetry.space_group_name_H-M   'P 1'
#
loop_
_entity.id
_entity.type
_entity.pdbx_description
1 polymer ?
#
loop_
_entity_poly.entity_id
_entity_poly.type
_entity_poly.pdbx_seq_one_letter_code
_entity_poly.pdbx_strand_id
1 'polypeptide(L)'
;MNNDSQVALFDHLNDNLAKNEQRRPPWTWSLRTQHERDALAGMIAEFVACFNTVYASDVEELIPPCWPHHPALATELAVHIWLWYEAHHDSGAGTGVSGDYYLRHLPGLRSRIAATLGRSPSECRQGQHPDSWRTDVDALIHQNEPTSRHADGPAPAIERLTRIGFGF
;
A
#
# COMPACT_ATOMS: atom_id res chain seq x y z
N MET A 1 -7.24 19.69 -42.25
CA MET A 1 -7.77 19.05 -41.02
C MET A 1 -8.79 19.99 -40.44
N ASN A 2 -10.05 19.55 -40.30
CA ASN A 2 -11.15 20.42 -39.87
C ASN A 2 -11.16 20.56 -38.34
N ASN A 3 -11.62 21.70 -37.83
CA ASN A 3 -11.58 22.07 -36.41
C ASN A 3 -12.28 21.02 -35.52
N ASP A 4 -13.35 20.40 -36.03
CA ASP A 4 -14.14 19.38 -35.33
C ASP A 4 -13.37 18.09 -35.02
N SER A 5 -12.38 17.72 -35.85
CA SER A 5 -11.55 16.54 -35.62
C SER A 5 -10.48 16.77 -34.55
N GLN A 6 -10.08 18.02 -34.32
CA GLN A 6 -9.13 18.36 -33.25
C GLN A 6 -9.83 18.41 -31.89
N VAL A 7 -11.05 18.97 -31.83
CA VAL A 7 -11.86 19.01 -30.60
C VAL A 7 -12.20 17.59 -30.12
N ALA A 8 -12.66 16.71 -31.02
CA ALA A 8 -12.96 15.31 -30.67
C ALA A 8 -11.73 14.52 -30.20
N LEU A 9 -10.53 14.83 -30.72
CA LEU A 9 -9.28 14.21 -30.27
C LEU A 9 -8.87 14.71 -28.88
N PHE A 10 -9.01 16.00 -28.61
CA PHE A 10 -8.73 16.60 -27.30
C PHE A 10 -9.68 16.08 -26.22
N ASP A 11 -10.98 15.98 -26.52
CA ASP A 11 -11.97 15.43 -25.58
C ASP A 11 -11.70 13.94 -25.28
N HIS A 12 -11.37 13.16 -26.30
CA HIS A 12 -11.00 11.74 -26.12
C HIS A 12 -9.70 11.57 -25.31
N LEU A 13 -8.72 12.46 -25.49
CA LEU A 13 -7.49 12.44 -24.70
C LEU A 13 -7.75 12.80 -23.24
N ASN A 14 -8.58 13.81 -22.97
CA ASN A 14 -8.97 14.20 -21.61
C ASN A 14 -9.78 13.11 -20.90
N ASP A 15 -10.74 12.47 -21.58
CA ASP A 15 -11.50 11.36 -21.02
C ASP A 15 -10.61 10.16 -20.68
N ASN A 16 -9.59 9.89 -21.51
CA ASN A 16 -8.64 8.80 -21.25
C ASN A 16 -7.66 9.15 -20.14
N LEU A 17 -7.24 10.41 -20.00
CA LEU A 17 -6.43 10.88 -18.88
C LEU A 17 -7.21 10.75 -17.56
N ALA A 18 -8.47 11.20 -17.52
CA ALA A 18 -9.34 11.09 -16.36
C ALA A 18 -9.62 9.61 -15.99
N LYS A 19 -9.88 8.75 -16.97
CA LYS A 19 -10.05 7.30 -16.74
C LYS A 19 -8.77 6.63 -16.26
N ASN A 20 -7.59 7.07 -16.73
CA ASN A 20 -6.31 6.53 -16.28
C ASN A 20 -5.93 7.03 -14.88
N GLU A 21 -6.32 8.26 -14.50
CA GLU A 21 -6.20 8.74 -13.12
C GLU A 21 -7.09 7.93 -12.17
N GLN A 22 -8.33 7.61 -12.56
CA GLN A 22 -9.24 6.74 -11.80
C GLN A 22 -8.71 5.30 -11.62
N ARG A 23 -7.85 4.83 -12.52
CA ARG A 23 -7.28 3.47 -12.50
C ARG A 23 -6.03 3.31 -11.65
N ARG A 24 -5.56 4.36 -10.97
CA ARG A 24 -4.40 4.24 -10.07
C ARG A 24 -4.89 4.17 -8.63
N PRO A 25 -4.94 2.98 -8.00
CA PRO A 25 -5.33 2.88 -6.60
C PRO A 25 -4.42 3.79 -5.76
N PRO A 26 -4.98 4.58 -4.85
CA PRO A 26 -4.23 5.61 -4.15
C PRO A 26 -3.21 5.04 -3.15
N TRP A 27 -3.35 3.76 -2.77
CA TRP A 27 -2.42 3.02 -1.91
C TRP A 27 -1.23 2.39 -2.64
N THR A 28 -1.17 2.44 -3.98
CA THR A 28 -0.08 1.77 -4.74
C THR A 28 1.15 2.68 -4.87
N TRP A 29 2.14 2.47 -3.99
CA TRP A 29 3.40 3.24 -3.92
C TRP A 29 4.13 3.43 -5.26
N SER A 30 4.25 2.37 -6.06
CA SER A 30 4.99 2.38 -7.33
C SER A 30 4.34 3.23 -8.41
N LEU A 31 3.03 3.48 -8.28
CA LEU A 31 2.29 4.31 -9.21
C LEU A 31 2.31 5.79 -8.81
N ARG A 32 2.93 6.18 -7.70
CA ARG A 32 2.89 7.56 -7.17
C ARG A 32 4.13 8.38 -7.56
N THR A 33 3.96 9.69 -7.71
CA THR A 33 5.05 10.67 -7.70
C THR A 33 5.65 10.79 -6.30
N GLN A 34 6.83 11.40 -6.15
CA GLN A 34 7.44 11.58 -4.83
C GLN A 34 6.54 12.39 -3.89
N HIS A 35 5.97 13.50 -4.37
CA HIS A 35 5.05 14.32 -3.60
C HIS A 35 3.82 13.54 -3.11
N GLU A 36 3.21 12.71 -3.98
CA GLU A 36 2.10 11.84 -3.59
C GLU A 36 2.53 10.77 -2.56
N ARG A 37 3.75 10.22 -2.68
CA ARG A 37 4.29 9.28 -1.69
C ARG A 37 4.47 9.94 -0.33
N ASP A 38 4.98 11.16 -0.30
CA ASP A 38 5.19 11.92 0.94
C ASP A 38 3.85 12.23 1.60
N ALA A 39 2.84 12.63 0.82
CA ALA A 39 1.47 12.85 1.31
C ALA A 39 0.85 11.56 1.88
N LEU A 40 0.97 10.43 1.16
CA LEU A 40 0.49 9.14 1.64
C LEU A 40 1.21 8.71 2.93
N ALA A 41 2.52 8.90 3.02
CA ALA A 41 3.29 8.63 4.22
C ALA A 41 2.83 9.49 5.42
N GLY A 42 2.50 10.76 5.18
CA GLY A 42 1.90 11.65 6.17
C GLY A 42 0.55 11.12 6.69
N MET A 43 -0.37 10.74 5.79
CA MET A 43 -1.65 10.15 6.18
C MET A 43 -1.47 8.87 6.98
N ILE A 44 -0.55 7.99 6.57
CA ILE A 44 -0.24 6.77 7.32
C ILE A 44 0.29 7.11 8.71
N ALA A 45 1.17 8.11 8.84
CA ALA A 45 1.70 8.53 10.14
C ALA A 45 0.58 9.03 11.08
N GLU A 46 -0.40 9.77 10.57
CA GLU A 46 -1.58 10.19 11.32
C GLU A 46 -2.42 9.00 11.79
N PHE A 47 -2.69 8.04 10.89
CA PHE A 47 -3.39 6.81 11.26
C PHE A 47 -2.61 6.00 12.30
N VAL A 48 -1.30 5.85 12.15
CA VAL A 48 -0.46 5.12 13.11
C VAL A 48 -0.54 5.77 14.50
N ALA A 49 -0.49 7.11 14.56
CA ALA A 49 -0.65 7.84 15.81
C ALA A 49 -2.05 7.60 16.43
N CYS A 50 -3.11 7.68 15.62
CA CYS A 50 -4.47 7.38 16.05
C CYS A 50 -4.61 5.94 16.55
N PHE A 51 -4.13 4.96 15.77
CA PHE A 51 -4.19 3.54 16.09
C PHE A 51 -3.49 3.24 17.42
N ASN A 52 -2.26 3.72 17.59
CA ASN A 52 -1.48 3.48 18.80
C ASN A 52 -2.10 4.16 20.03
N THR A 53 -2.86 5.24 19.84
CA THR A 53 -3.53 5.96 20.94
C THR A 53 -4.88 5.34 21.29
N VAL A 54 -5.64 4.88 20.30
CA VAL A 54 -7.06 4.51 20.46
C VAL A 54 -7.27 3.00 20.49
N TYR A 55 -6.52 2.24 19.69
CA TYR A 55 -6.79 0.82 19.45
C TYR A 55 -5.79 -0.12 20.11
N ALA A 56 -4.53 0.28 20.26
CA ALA A 56 -3.53 -0.54 20.92
C ALA A 56 -3.81 -0.64 22.42
N SER A 57 -4.09 -1.84 22.92
CA SER A 57 -4.30 -2.07 24.36
C SER A 57 -3.05 -2.50 25.11
N ASP A 58 -1.99 -2.89 24.39
CA ASP A 58 -0.70 -3.25 24.96
C ASP A 58 0.47 -2.96 23.98
N VAL A 59 1.69 -3.20 24.45
CA VAL A 59 2.92 -2.96 23.68
C VAL A 59 3.04 -3.85 22.43
N GLU A 60 2.44 -5.04 22.42
CA GLU A 60 2.48 -5.98 21.30
C GLU A 60 1.53 -5.59 20.16
N GLU A 61 0.63 -4.66 20.42
CA GLU A 61 -0.29 -4.13 19.41
C GLU A 61 0.22 -2.86 18.76
N LEU A 62 1.24 -2.21 19.33
CA LEU A 62 1.80 -0.99 18.76
C LEU A 62 2.29 -1.22 17.32
N ILE A 63 1.92 -0.30 16.45
CA ILE A 63 2.61 -0.12 15.17
C ILE A 63 3.90 0.65 15.47
N PRO A 64 5.08 0.08 15.13
CA PRO A 64 6.35 0.68 15.49
C PRO A 64 6.61 1.99 14.72
N PRO A 65 7.38 2.94 15.28
CA PRO A 65 7.76 4.17 14.57
C PRO A 65 8.63 3.91 13.34
N CYS A 66 9.32 2.77 13.29
CA CYS A 66 10.13 2.35 12.15
C CYS A 66 9.32 1.71 11.00
N TRP A 67 7.97 1.71 11.06
CA TRP A 67 7.12 1.15 10.00
C TRP A 67 7.52 1.54 8.56
N PRO A 68 8.06 2.75 8.25
CA PRO A 68 8.49 3.06 6.88
C PRO A 68 9.62 2.17 6.36
N HIS A 69 10.42 1.60 7.25
CA HIS A 69 11.51 0.67 6.93
C HIS A 69 11.05 -0.78 6.77
N HIS A 70 9.75 -1.05 6.96
CA HIS A 70 9.15 -2.38 6.79
C HIS A 70 8.23 -2.38 5.54
N PRO A 71 8.72 -2.76 4.34
CA PRO A 71 7.95 -2.60 3.10
C PRO A 71 6.59 -3.32 3.09
N ALA A 72 6.52 -4.49 3.72
CA ALA A 72 5.27 -5.23 3.88
C ALA A 72 4.27 -4.48 4.76
N LEU A 73 4.73 -3.99 5.91
CA LEU A 73 3.90 -3.19 6.82
C LEU A 73 3.50 -1.85 6.19
N ALA A 74 4.41 -1.13 5.54
CA ALA A 74 4.10 0.12 4.84
C ALA A 74 3.06 -0.07 3.73
N THR A 75 3.07 -1.21 3.02
CA THR A 75 2.06 -1.54 2.02
C THR A 75 0.72 -1.87 2.65
N GLU A 76 0.72 -2.66 3.73
CA GLU A 76 -0.49 -2.99 4.50
C GLU A 76 -1.16 -1.72 5.04
N LEU A 77 -0.37 -0.84 5.68
CA LEU A 77 -0.84 0.44 6.22
C LEU A 77 -1.35 1.37 5.13
N ALA A 78 -0.71 1.38 3.96
CA ALA A 78 -1.16 2.17 2.82
C ALA A 78 -2.53 1.75 2.31
N VAL A 79 -2.91 0.48 2.39
CA VAL A 79 -4.29 0.03 2.10
C VAL A 79 -5.21 0.40 3.26
N HIS A 80 -4.77 0.13 4.49
CA HIS A 80 -5.62 0.23 5.66
C HIS A 80 -6.04 1.67 5.99
N ILE A 81 -5.19 2.67 5.70
CA ILE A 81 -5.55 4.08 5.84
C ILE A 81 -6.79 4.44 5.04
N TRP A 82 -7.00 3.87 3.84
CA TRP A 82 -8.17 4.17 3.03
C TRP A 82 -9.45 3.55 3.59
N LEU A 83 -9.36 2.33 4.15
CA LEU A 83 -10.48 1.71 4.87
C LEU A 83 -10.85 2.52 6.12
N TRP A 84 -9.84 3.01 6.84
CA TRP A 84 -10.05 3.86 8.01
C TRP A 84 -10.64 5.22 7.62
N TYR A 85 -10.15 5.82 6.54
CA TYR A 85 -10.64 7.10 6.01
C TYR A 85 -12.12 6.98 5.59
N GLU A 86 -12.49 5.94 4.86
CA GLU A 86 -13.89 5.69 4.47
C GLU A 86 -14.80 5.53 5.70
N ALA A 87 -14.30 4.87 6.74
CA ALA A 87 -15.06 4.62 7.96
C ALA A 87 -15.22 5.83 8.90
N HIS A 88 -14.36 6.85 8.81
CA HIS A 88 -14.27 7.94 9.81
C HIS A 88 -14.24 9.37 9.24
N HIS A 89 -13.78 9.56 8.01
CA HIS A 89 -13.51 10.87 7.44
C HIS A 89 -14.31 11.17 6.17
N ASP A 90 -14.67 10.14 5.40
CA ASP A 90 -15.46 10.33 4.20
C ASP A 90 -16.85 10.89 4.53
N SER A 91 -17.36 11.77 3.66
CA SER A 91 -18.69 12.36 3.82
C SER A 91 -19.84 11.34 3.79
N GLY A 92 -19.60 10.18 3.18
CA GLY A 92 -20.50 9.02 3.15
C GLY A 92 -20.29 8.03 4.31
N ALA A 93 -19.38 8.32 5.25
CA ALA A 93 -19.17 7.47 6.41
C ALA A 93 -20.49 7.27 7.18
N GLY A 94 -20.79 6.01 7.49
CA GLY A 94 -22.02 5.62 8.14
C GLY A 94 -21.84 4.33 8.93
N THR A 95 -22.83 4.01 9.77
CA THR A 95 -22.74 2.89 10.73
C THR A 95 -22.43 1.55 10.08
N GLY A 96 -22.87 1.31 8.83
CA GLY A 96 -22.55 0.10 8.08
C GLY A 96 -21.06 -0.02 7.75
N VAL A 97 -20.48 1.03 7.14
CA VAL A 97 -19.05 1.07 6.78
C VAL A 97 -18.17 1.04 8.02
N SER A 98 -18.50 1.83 9.04
CA SER A 98 -17.75 1.82 10.29
C SER A 98 -17.86 0.46 10.99
N GLY A 99 -19.05 -0.15 11.03
CA GLY A 99 -19.24 -1.48 11.58
C GLY A 99 -18.41 -2.54 10.87
N ASP A 100 -18.36 -2.49 9.54
CA ASP A 100 -17.54 -3.40 8.74
C ASP A 100 -16.04 -3.23 9.02
N TYR A 101 -15.57 -1.98 9.11
CA TYR A 101 -14.20 -1.66 9.52
C TYR A 101 -13.81 -2.31 10.85
N TYR A 102 -14.61 -2.11 11.90
CA TYR A 102 -14.31 -2.62 13.24
C TYR A 102 -14.43 -4.15 13.35
N LEU A 103 -15.37 -4.77 12.63
CA LEU A 103 -15.65 -6.20 12.76
C LEU A 103 -14.79 -7.06 11.82
N ARG A 104 -14.38 -6.54 10.66
CA ARG A 104 -13.65 -7.32 9.63
C ARG A 104 -12.22 -6.86 9.43
N HIS A 105 -12.01 -5.56 9.31
CA HIS A 105 -10.72 -5.03 8.84
C HIS A 105 -9.73 -4.83 9.97
N LEU A 106 -10.14 -4.16 11.06
CA LEU A 106 -9.28 -3.86 12.19
C LEU A 106 -8.69 -5.12 12.87
N PRO A 107 -9.46 -6.20 13.13
CA PRO A 107 -8.91 -7.43 13.71
C PRO A 107 -7.87 -8.09 12.79
N GLY A 108 -8.11 -8.03 11.47
CA GLY A 108 -7.20 -8.54 10.45
C GLY A 108 -5.86 -7.81 10.44
N LEU A 109 -5.88 -6.48 10.53
CA LEU A 109 -4.65 -5.68 10.65
C LEU A 109 -3.87 -6.07 11.91
N ARG A 110 -4.53 -6.09 13.09
CA ARG A 110 -3.89 -6.46 14.37
C ARG A 110 -3.17 -7.80 14.28
N SER A 111 -3.83 -8.79 13.67
CA SER A 111 -3.28 -10.13 13.52
C SER A 111 -2.07 -10.19 12.58
N ARG A 112 -1.97 -9.28 11.60
CA ARG A 112 -0.91 -9.27 10.60
C ARG A 112 0.31 -8.43 10.99
N ILE A 113 0.16 -7.40 11.83
CA ILE A 113 1.29 -6.53 12.24
C ILE A 113 2.47 -7.35 12.73
N ALA A 114 2.27 -8.27 13.67
CA ALA A 114 3.35 -9.09 14.24
C ALA A 114 4.14 -9.87 13.18
N ALA A 115 3.44 -10.43 12.18
CA ALA A 115 4.08 -11.18 11.10
C ALA A 115 4.96 -10.30 10.19
N THR A 116 4.70 -8.99 10.12
CA THR A 116 5.45 -8.04 9.28
C THR A 116 6.71 -7.49 9.95
N LEU A 117 6.89 -7.69 11.26
CA LEU A 117 8.03 -7.15 12.02
C LEU A 117 9.26 -8.09 12.08
N GLY A 118 9.12 -9.32 11.59
CA GLY A 118 10.24 -10.28 11.51
C GLY A 118 10.61 -10.93 12.85
N ARG A 119 11.91 -11.09 13.11
CA ARG A 119 12.45 -11.93 14.21
C ARG A 119 12.27 -11.37 15.61
N SER A 120 12.26 -10.04 15.74
CA SER A 120 12.16 -9.36 17.04
C SER A 120 11.03 -8.34 17.07
N PRO A 121 9.75 -8.77 17.00
CA PRO A 121 8.62 -7.84 16.98
C PRO A 121 8.57 -6.91 18.21
N SER A 122 8.85 -7.42 19.41
CA SER A 122 8.79 -6.61 20.64
C SER A 122 9.87 -5.53 20.68
N GLU A 123 11.09 -5.83 20.23
CA GLU A 123 12.19 -4.85 20.16
C GLU A 123 11.93 -3.82 19.05
N CYS A 124 11.38 -4.26 17.91
CA CYS A 124 10.96 -3.41 16.81
C CYS A 124 9.93 -2.36 17.24
N ARG A 125 8.93 -2.74 18.03
CA ARG A 125 7.92 -1.83 18.60
C ARG A 125 8.48 -0.77 19.54
N GLN A 126 9.63 -1.04 20.14
CA GLN A 126 10.35 -0.07 20.96
C GLN A 126 11.30 0.82 20.14
N GLY A 127 11.37 0.62 18.82
CA GLY A 127 12.35 1.27 17.95
C GLY A 127 13.78 0.75 18.16
N GLN A 128 13.93 -0.40 18.80
CA GLN A 128 15.20 -1.01 19.15
C GLN A 128 15.42 -2.25 18.31
N HIS A 129 15.70 -2.11 17.02
CA HIS A 129 16.04 -3.27 16.20
C HIS A 129 17.21 -2.94 15.28
N PRO A 130 18.06 -3.93 14.96
CA PRO A 130 19.12 -3.72 13.98
C PRO A 130 18.50 -3.54 12.59
N ASP A 131 19.20 -2.82 11.70
CA ASP A 131 18.84 -2.71 10.28
C ASP A 131 18.81 -4.09 9.60
N SER A 132 19.50 -5.07 10.19
CA SER A 132 19.57 -6.46 9.74
C SER A 132 18.33 -7.31 10.08
N TRP A 133 17.19 -6.69 10.44
CA TRP A 133 15.99 -7.41 10.87
C TRP A 133 15.44 -8.41 9.83
N ARG A 134 15.77 -8.20 8.54
CA ARG A 134 15.39 -9.05 7.40
C ARG A 134 16.57 -9.84 6.78
N THR A 135 17.80 -9.69 7.29
CA THR A 135 19.02 -10.17 6.60
C THR A 135 19.00 -11.64 6.23
N ASP A 136 18.38 -12.49 7.02
CA ASP A 136 18.24 -13.93 6.74
C ASP A 136 17.26 -14.23 5.60
N VAL A 137 16.16 -13.49 5.49
CA VAL A 137 15.27 -13.58 4.32
C VAL A 137 15.99 -13.03 3.08
N ASP A 138 16.69 -11.91 3.21
CA ASP A 138 17.46 -11.32 2.10
C ASP A 138 18.58 -12.26 1.64
N ALA A 139 19.27 -12.91 2.58
CA ALA A 139 20.27 -13.94 2.28
C ALA A 139 19.66 -15.14 1.55
N LEU A 140 18.47 -15.61 1.97
CA LEU A 140 17.75 -16.69 1.28
C LEU A 140 17.29 -16.27 -0.12
N ILE A 141 16.84 -15.02 -0.31
CA ILE A 141 16.48 -14.50 -1.63
C ILE A 141 17.70 -14.56 -2.55
N HIS A 142 18.84 -14.04 -2.10
CA HIS A 142 20.10 -14.07 -2.89
C HIS A 142 20.58 -15.50 -3.19
N GLN A 143 20.39 -16.45 -2.26
CA GLN A 143 20.73 -17.86 -2.49
C GLN A 143 19.80 -18.55 -3.50
N ASN A 144 18.55 -18.12 -3.58
CA ASN A 144 17.53 -18.70 -4.45
C ASN A 144 17.29 -17.87 -5.73
N GLU A 145 18.12 -16.87 -6.02
CA GLU A 145 18.04 -16.13 -7.28
C GLU A 145 18.24 -17.12 -8.45
N PRO A 146 17.25 -17.29 -9.34
CA PRO A 146 17.35 -18.25 -10.42
C PRO A 146 18.50 -17.84 -11.34
N THR A 147 19.51 -18.72 -11.46
CA THR A 147 20.70 -18.56 -12.31
C THR A 147 20.40 -18.50 -13.82
N SER A 148 19.13 -18.58 -14.22
CA SER A 148 18.68 -18.56 -15.60
C SER A 148 17.89 -17.29 -15.91
N ARG A 149 18.59 -16.26 -16.41
CA ARG A 149 17.97 -15.31 -17.35
C ARG A 149 17.83 -16.06 -18.68
N HIS A 150 16.65 -16.64 -18.93
CA HIS A 150 16.30 -17.01 -20.30
C HIS A 150 16.43 -15.74 -21.19
N ALA A 151 17.03 -15.90 -22.37
CA ALA A 151 17.39 -14.81 -23.28
C ALA A 151 16.19 -13.96 -23.75
N ASP A 152 14.97 -14.45 -23.56
CA ASP A 152 13.74 -13.68 -23.67
C ASP A 152 13.38 -13.14 -22.27
N GLY A 153 13.83 -11.93 -21.93
CA GLY A 153 13.58 -11.30 -20.63
C GLY A 153 12.08 -11.22 -20.27
N PRO A 154 11.70 -10.93 -19.01
CA PRO A 154 10.30 -10.97 -18.55
C PRO A 154 9.36 -9.90 -19.14
N ALA A 155 9.92 -8.90 -19.84
CA ALA A 155 9.18 -7.77 -20.38
C ALA A 155 7.96 -8.14 -21.28
N PRO A 156 8.06 -9.04 -22.27
CA PRO A 156 6.94 -9.37 -23.15
C PRO A 156 5.89 -10.27 -22.48
N ALA A 157 6.18 -10.87 -21.33
CA ALA A 157 5.21 -11.64 -20.54
C ALA A 157 4.42 -10.74 -19.59
N ILE A 158 5.10 -9.82 -18.90
CA ILE A 158 4.46 -8.81 -18.03
C ILE A 158 3.57 -7.88 -18.87
N GLU A 159 4.06 -7.44 -20.03
CA GLU A 159 3.27 -6.58 -20.93
C GLU A 159 2.03 -7.28 -21.49
N ARG A 160 2.09 -8.60 -21.69
CA ARG A 160 0.91 -9.42 -22.04
C ARG A 160 -0.10 -9.49 -20.89
N LEU A 161 0.36 -9.64 -19.64
CA LEU A 161 -0.51 -9.67 -18.46
C LEU A 161 -1.16 -8.31 -18.21
N THR A 162 -0.47 -7.20 -18.43
CA THR A 162 -1.06 -5.84 -18.29
C THR A 162 -2.10 -5.52 -19.36
N ARG A 163 -2.07 -6.21 -20.51
CA ARG A 163 -3.08 -6.06 -21.59
C ARG A 163 -4.32 -6.92 -21.36
N ILE A 164 -4.25 -7.94 -20.51
CA ILE A 164 -5.43 -8.64 -20.03
C ILE A 164 -6.07 -7.68 -19.03
N GLY A 165 -7.02 -6.86 -19.50
CA GLY A 165 -7.73 -5.92 -18.64
C GLY A 165 -8.33 -6.67 -17.45
N PHE A 166 -7.79 -6.44 -16.26
CA PHE A 166 -8.39 -6.90 -15.01
C PHE A 166 -9.62 -6.02 -14.79
N GLY A 167 -10.75 -6.45 -15.36
CA GLY A 167 -12.03 -5.77 -15.25
C GLY A 167 -12.48 -5.74 -13.79
N PHE A 168 -12.59 -4.55 -13.25
CA PHE A 168 -13.40 -4.20 -12.10
C PHE A 168 -14.18 -2.93 -12.46
#